data_AF-A0A5B9E067-F1
#
_entry.id   AF-A0A5B9E067-F1
#
_cell.length_a   1.000
_cell.length_b   1.000
_cell.length_c   1.000
_cell.angle_alpha   90.00
_cell.angle_beta   90.00
_cell.angle_gamma   90.00
#
_symmetry.space_group_name_H-M   'P 1'
#
loop_
_entity.id
_entity.type
_entity.pdbx_description
1 polymer ?
#
loop_
_entity_poly.entity_id
_entity_poly.type
_entity_poly.pdbx_seq_one_letter_code
_entity_poly.pdbx_strand_id
1 'polypeptide(L)'
;MTNTIVRGRVRATHCALTTLLALLMLPNLVWLWHDHSLPVWVEAIIMPAILLLVFFAIFGKVAWLGCLLLAPLVLLAPMETYFIALYHHPTSSEAIATAVATNPAEIREYFGHAVWPMGLIFLLTFAFALWTAWLCYRHKSCMPKRLRAWVLTLAIATPLASAGVAIATGHGKLAKRAGNVMTVGSLLGRTVALGYPFGVFPRIAKYRSEWIAMRADAQRLMSYRFGATRDTRIEKRQVYVLVIGESSRRSHWQLFGYQRATTPSWSTHSTSCRSRA
;
A
#
# COMPACT_ATOMS: atom_id res chain seq x y z
N MET A 1 33.01 -37.12 -4.92
CA MET A 1 31.53 -37.08 -4.75
C MET A 1 31.05 -36.05 -3.72
N THR A 2 31.87 -35.61 -2.76
CA THR A 2 31.48 -34.59 -1.75
C THR A 2 31.35 -33.17 -2.30
N ASN A 3 32.21 -32.76 -3.26
CA ASN A 3 32.19 -31.40 -3.83
C ASN A 3 30.96 -31.09 -4.72
N THR A 4 30.36 -32.10 -5.36
CA THR A 4 29.15 -31.95 -6.18
C THR A 4 27.90 -31.76 -5.33
N ILE A 5 27.80 -32.48 -4.20
CA ILE A 5 26.67 -32.36 -3.25
C ILE A 5 26.67 -30.99 -2.56
N VAL A 6 27.84 -30.48 -2.17
CA VAL A 6 27.97 -29.14 -1.56
C VAL A 6 27.61 -28.04 -2.55
N ARG A 7 28.10 -28.10 -3.79
CA ARG A 7 27.73 -27.14 -4.85
C ARG A 7 26.23 -27.17 -5.18
N GLY A 8 25.60 -28.36 -5.18
CA GLY A 8 24.16 -28.50 -5.40
C GLY A 8 23.32 -27.81 -4.33
N ARG A 9 23.70 -27.97 -3.05
CA ARG A 9 23.01 -27.34 -1.92
C ARG A 9 23.10 -25.81 -1.93
N VAL A 10 24.28 -25.27 -2.27
CA VAL A 10 24.46 -23.82 -2.41
C VAL A 10 23.60 -23.27 -3.56
N ARG A 11 23.55 -23.95 -4.71
CA ARG A 11 22.66 -23.54 -5.82
C ARG A 11 21.19 -23.52 -5.40
N ALA A 12 20.73 -24.55 -4.68
CA ALA A 12 19.34 -24.60 -4.20
C ALA A 12 18.98 -23.40 -3.30
N THR A 13 19.88 -22.98 -2.39
CA THR A 13 19.64 -21.79 -1.55
C THR A 13 19.55 -20.50 -2.37
N HIS A 14 20.38 -20.35 -3.40
CA HIS A 14 20.35 -19.18 -4.27
C HIS A 14 19.08 -19.17 -5.11
N CYS A 15 18.69 -20.30 -5.68
CA CYS A 15 17.42 -20.44 -6.40
C CYS A 15 16.23 -20.08 -5.50
N ALA A 16 16.17 -20.64 -4.28
CA ALA A 16 15.11 -20.35 -3.33
C ALA A 16 15.04 -18.86 -2.99
N LEU A 17 16.19 -18.22 -2.73
CA LEU A 17 16.27 -16.78 -2.46
C LEU A 17 15.83 -15.94 -3.67
N THR A 18 16.25 -16.30 -4.88
CA THR A 18 15.82 -15.60 -6.10
C THR A 18 14.31 -15.72 -6.33
N THR A 19 13.73 -16.89 -6.07
CA THR A 19 12.28 -17.10 -6.16
C THR A 19 11.54 -16.29 -5.10
N LEU A 20 12.07 -16.21 -3.87
CA LEU A 20 11.51 -15.37 -2.80
C LEU A 20 11.50 -13.89 -3.20
N LEU A 21 12.61 -13.40 -3.76
CA LEU A 21 12.72 -12.03 -4.25
C LEU A 21 11.77 -11.76 -5.42
N ALA A 22 11.65 -12.70 -6.36
CA ALA A 22 10.71 -12.60 -7.47
C ALA A 22 9.26 -12.53 -6.97
N LEU A 23 8.92 -13.32 -5.96
CA LEU A 23 7.59 -13.31 -5.34
C LEU A 23 7.30 -11.98 -4.64
N LEU A 24 8.28 -11.39 -3.96
CA LEU A 24 8.17 -10.04 -3.38
C LEU A 24 8.07 -8.95 -4.46
N MET A 25 8.67 -9.13 -5.63
CA MET A 25 8.56 -8.18 -6.74
C MET A 25 7.29 -8.38 -7.57
N LEU A 26 6.56 -9.49 -7.40
CA LEU A 26 5.36 -9.81 -8.18
C LEU A 26 4.30 -8.69 -8.18
N PRO A 27 3.92 -8.07 -7.04
CA PRO A 27 2.97 -6.95 -7.04
C PRO A 27 3.44 -5.79 -7.91
N ASN A 28 4.74 -5.47 -7.88
CA ASN A 28 5.31 -4.39 -8.66
C ASN A 28 5.34 -4.69 -10.16
N LEU A 29 5.60 -5.95 -10.54
CA LEU A 29 5.56 -6.37 -11.94
C LEU A 29 4.14 -6.30 -12.51
N VAL A 30 3.14 -6.68 -11.72
CA VAL A 30 1.73 -6.54 -12.10
C VAL A 30 1.31 -5.07 -12.17
N TRP A 31 1.85 -4.20 -11.32
CA TRP A 31 1.63 -2.77 -11.43
C TRP A 31 2.19 -2.20 -12.74
N LEU A 32 3.44 -2.57 -13.06
CA LEU A 32 4.12 -2.14 -14.28
C LEU A 32 3.41 -2.60 -15.56
N TRP A 33 2.72 -3.74 -15.51
CA TRP A 33 1.89 -4.23 -16.61
C TRP A 33 0.75 -3.27 -16.97
N HIS A 34 0.23 -2.51 -16.00
CA HIS A 34 -0.87 -1.58 -16.21
C HIS A 34 -0.39 -0.17 -16.55
N ASP A 35 0.70 0.29 -15.92
CA ASP A 35 1.27 1.62 -16.14
C ASP A 35 2.78 1.53 -16.44
N HIS A 36 3.16 1.96 -17.64
CA HIS A 36 4.53 1.91 -18.15
C HIS A 36 5.25 3.26 -18.09
N SER A 37 4.70 4.24 -17.36
CA SER A 37 5.31 5.56 -17.23
C SER A 37 6.67 5.51 -16.51
N LEU A 38 7.58 6.41 -16.89
CA LEU A 38 8.93 6.45 -16.32
C LEU A 38 8.95 6.56 -14.78
N PRO A 39 8.07 7.32 -14.12
CA PRO A 39 8.00 7.34 -12.65
C PRO A 39 7.67 5.97 -12.07
N VAL A 40 6.74 5.22 -12.67
CA VAL A 40 6.35 3.89 -12.20
C VAL A 40 7.50 2.89 -12.31
N TRP A 41 8.36 2.97 -13.34
CA TRP A 41 9.59 2.16 -13.39
C TRP A 41 10.50 2.39 -12.17
N VAL A 42 10.63 3.64 -11.74
CA VAL A 42 11.45 3.98 -10.57
C VAL A 42 10.79 3.45 -9.29
N GLU A 43 9.49 3.66 -9.14
CA GLU A 43 8.72 3.33 -7.93
C GLU A 43 8.47 1.82 -7.78
N ALA A 44 8.24 1.11 -8.88
CA ALA A 44 7.93 -0.32 -8.90
C ALA A 44 9.18 -1.20 -8.95
N ILE A 45 10.23 -0.80 -9.68
CA ILE A 45 11.40 -1.67 -9.93
C ILE A 45 12.64 -1.15 -9.21
N ILE A 46 13.09 0.06 -9.54
CA ILE A 46 14.41 0.55 -9.11
C ILE A 46 14.45 0.72 -7.59
N MET A 47 13.48 1.43 -7.01
CA MET A 47 13.45 1.70 -5.57
C MET A 47 13.32 0.42 -4.74
N PRO A 48 12.35 -0.48 -5.00
CA PRO A 48 12.26 -1.73 -4.27
C PRO A 48 13.48 -2.64 -4.40
N ALA A 49 14.08 -2.72 -5.60
CA ALA A 49 15.27 -3.53 -5.82
C ALA A 49 16.47 -3.00 -5.00
N ILE A 50 16.70 -1.69 -4.99
CA ILE A 50 17.74 -1.06 -4.17
C ILE A 50 17.48 -1.33 -2.68
N LEU A 51 16.25 -1.12 -2.21
CA LEU A 51 15.91 -1.32 -0.81
C LEU A 51 16.06 -2.79 -0.38
N LEU A 52 15.67 -3.76 -1.23
CA LEU A 52 15.86 -5.19 -0.96
C LEU A 52 17.35 -5.54 -0.90
N LEU A 53 18.15 -4.99 -1.81
CA LEU A 53 19.59 -5.19 -1.84
C LEU A 53 20.29 -4.58 -0.61
N VAL A 54 19.89 -3.39 -0.19
CA VAL A 54 20.36 -2.76 1.07
C VAL A 54 19.94 -3.59 2.28
N PHE A 55 18.68 -4.05 2.32
CA PHE A 55 18.15 -4.89 3.38
C PHE A 55 18.98 -6.18 3.54
N PHE A 56 19.22 -6.92 2.45
CA PHE A 56 20.06 -8.11 2.50
C PHE A 56 21.54 -7.80 2.77
N ALA A 57 22.04 -6.60 2.43
CA ALA A 57 23.37 -6.17 2.82
C ALA A 57 23.48 -5.94 4.34
N ILE A 58 22.46 -5.35 4.97
CA ILE A 58 22.38 -5.17 6.43
C ILE A 58 22.38 -6.55 7.13
N PHE A 59 21.48 -7.45 6.69
CA PHE A 59 21.35 -8.80 7.23
C PHE A 59 22.34 -9.81 6.62
N GLY A 60 23.36 -9.36 5.88
CA GLY A 60 24.20 -10.24 5.04
C GLY A 60 25.05 -11.26 5.80
N LYS A 61 25.18 -11.15 7.13
CA LYS A 61 25.81 -12.17 8.01
C LYS A 61 24.80 -13.22 8.52
N VAL A 62 23.52 -12.89 8.49
CA VAL A 62 22.40 -13.65 9.04
C VAL A 62 21.22 -13.59 8.06
N ALA A 63 21.45 -13.98 6.80
CA ALA A 63 20.46 -13.87 5.73
C ALA A 63 19.13 -14.56 6.06
N TRP A 64 19.16 -15.61 6.89
CA TRP A 64 17.98 -16.30 7.40
C TRP A 64 17.05 -15.36 8.19
N LEU A 65 17.61 -14.44 8.99
CA LEU A 65 16.84 -13.48 9.77
C LEU A 65 16.18 -12.45 8.84
N GLY A 66 16.88 -12.04 7.78
CA GLY A 66 16.31 -11.20 6.73
C GLY A 66 15.12 -11.88 6.04
N CYS A 67 15.24 -13.15 5.68
CA CYS A 67 14.13 -13.91 5.08
C CYS A 67 12.94 -14.06 6.06
N LEU A 68 13.22 -14.31 7.34
CA LEU A 68 12.20 -14.42 8.38
C LEU A 68 11.45 -13.08 8.58
N LEU A 69 12.18 -11.96 8.59
CA LEU A 69 11.60 -10.63 8.74
C LEU A 69 10.77 -10.21 7.52
N LEU A 70 11.11 -10.71 6.33
CA LEU A 70 10.32 -10.53 5.11
C LEU A 70 9.13 -11.49 5.00
N ALA A 71 9.07 -12.58 5.78
CA ALA A 71 8.01 -13.59 5.67
C ALA A 71 6.58 -13.03 5.80
N PRO A 72 6.27 -12.08 6.73
CA PRO A 72 4.96 -11.44 6.77
C PRO A 72 4.64 -10.64 5.51
N LEU A 73 5.65 -10.05 4.85
CA LEU A 73 5.47 -9.33 3.59
C LEU A 73 5.35 -10.31 2.42
N VAL A 74 5.99 -11.47 2.46
CA VAL A 74 5.75 -12.51 1.43
C VAL A 74 4.32 -13.04 1.50
N LEU A 75 3.80 -13.20 2.72
CA LEU A 75 2.40 -13.58 2.97
C LEU A 75 1.41 -12.54 2.39
N LEU A 76 1.71 -11.24 2.52
CA LEU A 76 0.86 -10.16 2.00
C LEU A 76 1.00 -9.94 0.48
N ALA A 77 2.05 -10.44 -0.16
CA ALA A 77 2.33 -10.17 -1.57
C ALA A 77 1.18 -10.59 -2.51
N PRO A 78 0.58 -11.80 -2.40
CA PRO A 78 -0.54 -12.18 -3.27
C PRO A 78 -1.77 -11.28 -3.10
N MET A 79 -2.01 -10.77 -1.89
CA MET A 79 -3.09 -9.82 -1.62
C MET A 79 -2.85 -8.50 -2.35
N GLU A 80 -1.64 -7.95 -2.22
CA GLU A 80 -1.24 -6.73 -2.92
C GLU A 80 -1.31 -6.94 -4.44
N THR A 81 -0.84 -8.08 -4.95
CA THR A 81 -0.93 -8.43 -6.38
C THR A 81 -2.38 -8.46 -6.86
N TYR A 82 -3.28 -9.10 -6.09
CA TYR A 82 -4.70 -9.15 -6.42
C TYR A 82 -5.34 -7.76 -6.42
N PHE A 83 -5.02 -6.95 -5.41
CA PHE A 83 -5.50 -5.57 -5.31
C PHE A 83 -5.06 -4.73 -6.53
N ILE A 84 -3.77 -4.80 -6.89
CA ILE A 84 -3.22 -4.08 -8.04
C ILE A 84 -3.83 -4.59 -9.36
N ALA A 85 -4.07 -5.90 -9.49
CA ALA A 85 -4.73 -6.45 -10.67
C ALA A 85 -6.15 -5.91 -10.86
N LEU A 86 -6.87 -5.63 -9.77
CA LEU A 86 -8.25 -5.12 -9.80
C LEU A 86 -8.33 -3.59 -9.92
N TYR A 87 -7.51 -2.87 -9.16
CA TYR A 87 -7.58 -1.41 -9.04
C TYR A 87 -6.49 -0.67 -9.85
N HIS A 88 -5.58 -1.40 -10.48
CA HIS A 88 -4.48 -0.89 -11.31
C HIS A 88 -3.51 0.07 -10.57
N HIS A 89 -3.53 0.05 -9.24
CA HIS A 89 -2.69 0.90 -8.39
C HIS A 89 -2.35 0.17 -7.08
N PRO A 90 -1.15 0.40 -6.49
CA PRO A 90 -0.79 -0.11 -5.17
C PRO A 90 -1.77 0.32 -4.08
N THR A 91 -1.85 -0.45 -2.99
CA THR A 91 -2.72 -0.09 -1.85
C THR A 91 -2.35 1.29 -1.30
N SER A 92 -3.34 2.06 -0.83
CA SER A 92 -3.16 3.38 -0.21
C SER A 92 -3.49 3.34 1.28
N SER A 93 -3.22 4.42 2.03
CA SER A 93 -3.59 4.46 3.46
C SER A 93 -5.12 4.40 3.65
N GLU A 94 -5.87 4.94 2.69
CA GLU A 94 -7.33 4.91 2.66
C GLU A 94 -7.84 3.49 2.36
N ALA A 95 -7.21 2.75 1.45
CA ALA A 95 -7.55 1.35 1.19
C ALA A 95 -7.32 0.48 2.43
N ILE A 96 -6.22 0.71 3.16
CA ILE A 96 -5.94 0.05 4.43
C ILE A 96 -7.01 0.43 5.47
N ALA A 97 -7.39 1.72 5.56
CA ALA A 97 -8.40 2.19 6.49
C ALA A 97 -9.76 1.50 6.24
N THR A 98 -10.18 1.41 4.98
CA THR A 98 -11.39 0.69 4.59
C THR A 98 -11.29 -0.78 5.00
N ALA A 99 -10.21 -1.47 4.63
CA ALA A 99 -10.02 -2.88 4.95
C ALA A 99 -10.03 -3.17 6.47
N VAL A 100 -9.53 -2.24 7.29
CA VAL A 100 -9.56 -2.34 8.76
C VAL A 100 -10.94 -2.03 9.33
N ALA A 101 -11.72 -1.16 8.68
CA ALA A 101 -13.09 -0.82 9.09
C ALA A 101 -14.14 -1.85 8.64
N THR A 102 -13.83 -2.62 7.59
CA THR A 102 -14.69 -3.65 6.99
C THR A 102 -15.01 -4.78 7.97
N ASN A 103 -16.22 -5.34 7.82
CA ASN A 103 -16.66 -6.50 8.61
C ASN A 103 -16.33 -7.85 7.91
N PRO A 104 -16.27 -8.99 8.64
CA PRO A 104 -15.97 -10.28 8.02
C PRO A 104 -16.96 -10.75 6.94
N ALA A 105 -18.20 -10.27 6.97
CA ALA A 105 -19.21 -10.61 5.96
C ALA A 105 -18.93 -9.89 4.62
N GLU A 106 -18.57 -8.62 4.67
CA GLU A 106 -18.14 -7.81 3.52
C GLU A 106 -16.87 -8.39 2.87
N ILE A 107 -15.91 -8.86 3.67
CA ILE A 107 -14.70 -9.54 3.15
C ILE A 107 -15.08 -10.79 2.36
N ARG A 108 -16.02 -11.59 2.88
CA ARG A 108 -16.48 -12.80 2.19
C ARG A 108 -17.24 -12.47 0.91
N GLU A 109 -18.04 -11.41 0.89
CA GLU A 109 -18.72 -10.96 -0.33
C GLU A 109 -17.73 -10.44 -1.38
N TYR A 110 -16.72 -9.68 -0.95
CA TYR A 110 -15.67 -9.14 -1.81
C TYR A 110 -14.84 -10.25 -2.47
N PHE A 111 -14.39 -11.24 -1.71
CA PHE A 111 -13.58 -12.34 -2.25
C PHE A 111 -14.42 -13.48 -2.84
N GLY A 112 -15.70 -13.60 -2.49
CA GLY A 112 -16.61 -14.63 -3.00
C GLY A 112 -16.01 -16.04 -2.97
N HIS A 113 -15.90 -16.67 -4.13
CA HIS A 113 -15.29 -17.99 -4.29
C HIS A 113 -13.75 -18.00 -4.23
N ALA A 114 -13.11 -16.83 -4.31
CA ALA A 114 -11.65 -16.70 -4.30
C ALA A 114 -11.04 -16.74 -2.88
N VAL A 115 -11.85 -16.73 -1.80
CA VAL A 115 -11.37 -16.80 -0.41
C VAL A 115 -10.49 -18.03 -0.18
N TRP A 116 -10.95 -19.21 -0.60
CA TRP A 116 -10.24 -20.47 -0.41
C TRP A 116 -8.93 -20.56 -1.19
N PRO A 117 -8.89 -20.32 -2.51
CA PRO A 117 -7.62 -20.34 -3.24
C PRO A 117 -6.66 -19.25 -2.74
N MET A 118 -7.16 -18.07 -2.34
CA MET A 118 -6.31 -17.03 -1.74
C MET A 118 -5.68 -17.49 -0.42
N GLY A 119 -6.48 -18.10 0.46
CA GLY A 119 -6.00 -18.67 1.72
C GLY A 119 -4.94 -19.77 1.52
N LEU A 120 -5.12 -20.63 0.51
CA LEU A 120 -4.12 -21.63 0.14
C LEU A 120 -2.82 -20.97 -0.35
N ILE A 121 -2.93 -19.97 -1.23
CA ILE A 121 -1.76 -19.24 -1.75
C ILE A 121 -1.00 -18.57 -0.60
N PHE A 122 -1.69 -17.94 0.35
CA PHE A 122 -1.08 -17.36 1.55
C PHE A 122 -0.28 -18.38 2.35
N LEU A 123 -0.85 -19.57 2.55
CA LEU A 123 -0.21 -20.64 3.31
C LEU A 123 1.03 -21.16 2.58
N LEU A 124 0.94 -21.32 1.25
CA LEU A 124 2.06 -21.74 0.40
C LEU A 124 3.19 -20.72 0.35
N THR A 125 2.88 -19.43 0.16
CA THR A 125 3.90 -18.37 0.09
C THR A 125 4.59 -18.18 1.44
N PHE A 126 3.84 -18.27 2.54
CA PHE A 126 4.41 -18.20 3.88
C PHE A 126 5.28 -19.41 4.22
N ALA A 127 4.80 -20.63 3.93
CA ALA A 127 5.59 -21.85 4.11
C ALA A 127 6.88 -21.81 3.27
N PHE A 128 6.80 -21.31 2.03
CA PHE A 128 7.97 -21.11 1.18
C PHE A 128 8.96 -20.11 1.78
N ALA A 129 8.48 -18.98 2.33
CA ALA A 129 9.34 -18.01 3.02
C ALA A 129 10.07 -18.63 4.22
N LEU A 130 9.36 -19.42 5.05
CA LEU A 130 9.98 -20.11 6.18
C LEU A 130 10.99 -21.17 5.71
N TRP A 131 10.68 -21.90 4.65
CA TRP A 131 11.59 -22.89 4.07
C TRP A 131 12.87 -22.23 3.52
N THR A 132 12.76 -21.10 2.83
CA THR A 132 13.93 -20.34 2.36
C THR A 132 14.78 -19.82 3.52
N ALA A 133 14.15 -19.32 4.60
CA ALA A 133 14.85 -18.88 5.81
C ALA A 133 15.59 -20.05 6.47
N TRP A 134 14.95 -21.22 6.58
CA TRP A 134 15.57 -22.43 7.11
C TRP A 134 16.76 -22.90 6.28
N LEU A 135 16.66 -22.87 4.94
CA LEU A 135 17.76 -23.17 4.03
C LEU A 135 18.94 -22.19 4.24
N CYS A 136 18.68 -20.89 4.32
CA CYS A 136 19.71 -19.89 4.60
C CYS A 136 20.40 -20.12 5.96
N TYR A 137 19.64 -20.55 6.97
CA TYR A 137 20.17 -20.89 8.30
C TYR A 137 21.08 -22.11 8.24
N ARG A 138 20.60 -23.21 7.61
CA ARG A 138 21.34 -24.47 7.47
C ARG A 138 22.65 -24.30 6.70
N HIS A 139 22.65 -23.48 5.65
CA HIS A 139 23.81 -23.29 4.79
C HIS A 139 24.70 -22.11 5.16
N LYS A 140 24.37 -21.38 6.24
CA LYS A 140 25.10 -20.18 6.69
C LYS A 140 25.35 -19.20 5.55
N SER A 141 24.33 -19.00 4.71
CA SER A 141 24.44 -18.17 3.52
C SER A 141 24.81 -16.74 3.92
N CYS A 142 25.97 -16.29 3.45
CA CYS A 142 26.50 -14.97 3.72
C CYS A 142 26.72 -14.21 2.41
N MET A 143 26.39 -12.93 2.41
CA MET A 143 26.72 -12.05 1.30
C MET A 143 28.25 -11.83 1.26
N PRO A 144 28.89 -11.78 0.08
CA PRO A 144 30.31 -11.48 -0.04
C PRO A 144 30.65 -10.16 0.66
N LYS A 145 31.68 -10.16 1.53
CA LYS A 145 32.07 -8.99 2.33
C LYS A 145 32.30 -7.73 1.48
N ARG A 146 32.90 -7.89 0.30
CA ARG A 146 33.16 -6.80 -0.66
C ARG A 146 31.86 -6.19 -1.18
N LEU A 147 30.96 -7.01 -1.72
CA LEU A 147 29.67 -6.54 -2.24
C LEU A 147 28.86 -5.86 -1.14
N ARG A 148 28.81 -6.45 0.06
CA ARG A 148 28.15 -5.85 1.22
C ARG A 148 28.70 -4.47 1.58
N ALA A 149 30.02 -4.31 1.59
CA ALA A 149 30.66 -3.02 1.85
C ALA A 149 30.28 -2.00 0.78
N TRP A 150 30.38 -2.35 -0.50
CA TRP A 150 29.99 -1.48 -1.62
C TRP A 150 28.52 -1.05 -1.56
N VAL A 151 27.62 -1.97 -1.26
CA VAL A 151 26.19 -1.66 -1.17
C VAL A 151 25.92 -0.69 -0.02
N LEU A 152 26.49 -0.94 1.16
CA LEU A 152 26.29 -0.08 2.33
C LEU A 152 26.95 1.29 2.15
N THR A 153 28.14 1.35 1.53
CA THR A 153 28.79 2.64 1.25
C THR A 153 27.99 3.45 0.25
N LEU A 154 27.49 2.85 -0.83
CA LEU A 154 26.63 3.54 -1.80
C LEU A 154 25.31 3.99 -1.17
N ALA A 155 24.65 3.12 -0.39
CA ALA A 155 23.39 3.45 0.27
C ALA A 155 23.50 4.64 1.24
N ILE A 156 24.67 4.85 1.84
CA ILE A 156 24.95 5.99 2.74
C ILE A 156 25.46 7.21 1.96
N ALA A 157 26.36 6.99 0.99
CA ALA A 157 26.99 8.04 0.21
C ALA A 157 25.99 8.77 -0.70
N THR A 158 25.05 8.05 -1.33
CA THR A 158 24.09 8.66 -2.27
C THR A 158 23.18 9.69 -1.59
N PRO A 159 22.51 9.40 -0.46
CA PRO A 159 21.74 10.42 0.26
C PRO A 159 22.61 11.60 0.74
N LEU A 160 23.80 11.32 1.29
CA LEU A 160 24.71 12.37 1.77
C LEU A 160 25.19 13.29 0.65
N ALA A 161 25.56 12.72 -0.50
CA ALA A 161 25.95 13.49 -1.68
C ALA A 161 24.77 14.32 -2.20
N SER A 162 23.57 13.74 -2.30
CA SER A 162 22.38 14.46 -2.74
C SER A 162 22.01 15.63 -1.81
N ALA A 163 22.11 15.42 -0.49
CA ALA A 163 21.90 16.46 0.51
C ALA A 163 23.01 17.54 0.43
N GLY A 164 24.26 17.14 0.27
CA GLY A 164 25.39 18.06 0.08
C GLY A 164 25.22 18.95 -1.15
N VAL A 165 24.80 18.37 -2.28
CA VAL A 165 24.49 19.13 -3.51
C VAL A 165 23.29 20.05 -3.31
N ALA A 166 22.20 19.57 -2.68
CA ALA A 166 21.02 20.40 -2.41
C ALA A 166 21.34 21.60 -1.50
N ILE A 167 22.27 21.42 -0.54
CA ILE A 167 22.75 22.50 0.33
C ILE A 167 23.67 23.46 -0.44
N ALA A 168 24.59 22.94 -1.25
CA ALA A 168 25.57 23.72 -2.01
C ALA A 168 24.92 24.55 -3.13
N THR A 169 23.95 23.98 -3.84
CA THR A 169 23.25 24.64 -4.96
C THR A 169 22.07 25.50 -4.50
N GLY A 170 21.63 25.37 -3.25
CA GLY A 170 20.57 26.18 -2.68
C GLY A 170 21.00 27.64 -2.53
N HIS A 171 20.41 28.53 -3.33
CA HIS A 171 20.64 29.98 -3.21
C HIS A 171 19.71 30.57 -2.13
N GLY A 172 20.28 31.33 -1.18
CA GLY A 172 19.53 32.05 -0.13
C GLY A 172 19.79 31.56 1.30
N LYS A 173 19.00 32.09 2.25
CA LYS A 173 19.11 31.82 3.70
C LYS A 173 19.01 30.32 4.02
N LEU A 174 19.65 29.89 5.11
CA LEU A 174 19.71 28.50 5.59
C LEU A 174 18.35 27.80 5.61
N ALA A 175 17.27 28.52 5.93
CA ALA A 175 15.90 28.00 5.93
C ALA A 175 15.42 27.51 4.54
N LYS A 176 15.78 28.18 3.44
CA LYS A 176 15.45 27.73 2.07
C LYS A 176 16.25 26.48 1.69
N ARG A 177 17.51 26.38 2.13
CA ARG A 177 18.34 25.18 1.92
C ARG A 177 17.78 23.98 2.68
N ALA A 178 17.38 24.17 3.92
CA ALA A 178 16.71 23.14 4.73
C ALA A 178 15.38 22.71 4.09
N GLY A 179 14.61 23.65 3.56
CA GLY A 179 13.38 23.38 2.80
C GLY A 179 13.63 22.49 1.58
N ASN A 180 14.66 22.77 0.77
CA ASN A 180 15.00 21.95 -0.39
C ASN A 180 15.37 20.51 -0.01
N VAL A 181 16.16 20.31 1.05
CA VAL A 181 16.51 18.97 1.56
C VAL A 181 15.25 18.23 2.04
N MET A 182 14.35 18.91 2.74
CA MET A 182 13.05 18.34 3.14
C MET A 182 12.20 17.93 1.94
N THR A 183 12.17 18.74 0.87
CA THR A 183 11.42 18.42 -0.35
C THR A 183 11.99 17.18 -1.05
N VAL A 184 13.32 17.05 -1.13
CA VAL A 184 13.94 15.83 -1.69
C VAL A 184 13.60 14.61 -0.83
N GLY A 185 13.66 14.75 0.50
CA GLY A 185 13.29 13.69 1.44
C GLY A 185 11.83 13.27 1.32
N SER A 186 10.90 14.22 1.15
CA SER A 186 9.47 13.92 1.01
C SER A 186 9.14 13.25 -0.32
N LEU A 187 9.81 13.65 -1.41
CA LEU A 187 9.70 12.99 -2.71
C LEU A 187 10.20 11.53 -2.64
N LEU A 188 11.35 11.30 -2.01
CA LEU A 188 11.86 9.95 -1.78
C LEU A 188 10.92 9.13 -0.88
N GLY A 189 10.36 9.74 0.16
CA GLY A 189 9.36 9.07 1.02
C GLY A 189 8.12 8.64 0.23
N ARG A 190 7.66 9.47 -0.71
CA ARG A 190 6.52 9.16 -1.57
C ARG A 190 6.83 8.04 -2.56
N THR A 191 7.99 8.06 -3.21
CA THR A 191 8.38 7.00 -4.15
C THR A 191 8.55 5.65 -3.45
N VAL A 192 9.11 5.65 -2.24
CA VAL A 192 9.21 4.44 -1.41
C VAL A 192 7.84 3.92 -0.99
N ALA A 193 6.87 4.80 -0.72
CA ALA A 193 5.54 4.40 -0.26
C ALA A 193 4.73 3.59 -1.29
N LEU A 194 5.01 3.74 -2.58
CA LEU A 194 4.30 3.07 -3.66
C LEU A 194 4.86 1.67 -3.96
N GLY A 195 6.17 1.47 -3.79
CA GLY A 195 6.82 0.20 -4.14
C GLY A 195 6.69 -0.88 -3.06
N TYR A 196 6.34 -2.11 -3.46
CA TYR A 196 6.33 -3.29 -2.58
C TYR A 196 7.74 -3.87 -2.44
N PRO A 197 8.18 -4.42 -1.28
CA PRO A 197 7.44 -4.61 -0.04
C PRO A 197 7.57 -3.47 0.98
N PHE A 198 8.56 -2.59 0.82
CA PHE A 198 8.88 -1.60 1.84
C PHE A 198 7.88 -0.46 1.92
N GLY A 199 7.13 -0.17 0.86
CA GLY A 199 6.07 0.84 0.84
C GLY A 199 4.89 0.52 1.75
N VAL A 200 4.72 -0.73 2.18
CA VAL A 200 3.72 -1.11 3.19
C VAL A 200 3.94 -0.34 4.50
N PHE A 201 5.20 -0.14 4.93
CA PHE A 201 5.51 0.52 6.20
C PHE A 201 5.09 2.00 6.26
N PRO A 202 5.51 2.89 5.33
CA PRO A 202 5.06 4.28 5.33
C PRO A 202 3.55 4.41 5.11
N ARG A 203 2.93 3.51 4.34
CA ARG A 203 1.46 3.49 4.17
C ARG A 203 0.72 3.20 5.48
N ILE A 204 1.19 2.21 6.25
CA ILE A 204 0.64 1.91 7.58
C ILE A 204 0.90 3.08 8.55
N ALA A 205 2.08 3.69 8.51
CA ALA A 205 2.40 4.84 9.36
C ALA A 205 1.48 6.04 9.04
N LYS A 206 1.26 6.33 7.75
CA LYS A 206 0.32 7.35 7.30
C LYS A 206 -1.10 7.05 7.78
N TYR A 207 -1.60 5.83 7.57
CA TYR A 207 -2.89 5.39 8.09
C TYR A 207 -3.02 5.62 9.61
N ARG A 208 -2.01 5.23 10.40
CA ARG A 208 -2.04 5.44 11.86
C ARG A 208 -2.14 6.92 12.22
N SER A 209 -1.40 7.78 11.53
CA SER A 209 -1.44 9.24 11.78
C SER A 209 -2.81 9.83 11.44
N GLU A 210 -3.41 9.43 10.31
CA GLU A 210 -4.73 9.87 9.86
C GLU A 210 -5.82 9.39 10.85
N TRP A 211 -5.70 8.15 11.32
CA TRP A 211 -6.63 7.56 12.29
C TRP A 211 -6.60 8.24 13.66
N ILE A 212 -5.41 8.62 14.15
CA ILE A 212 -5.27 9.36 15.40
C ILE A 212 -5.88 10.76 15.26
N ALA A 213 -5.61 11.45 14.16
CA ALA A 213 -6.17 12.77 13.88
C ALA A 213 -7.70 12.71 13.82
N MET A 214 -8.26 11.74 13.08
CA MET A 214 -9.71 11.51 12.99
C MET A 214 -10.35 11.29 14.36
N ARG A 215 -9.72 10.50 15.25
CA ARG A 215 -10.23 10.28 16.61
C ARG A 215 -10.19 11.54 17.47
N ALA A 216 -9.13 12.34 17.35
CA ALA A 216 -9.02 13.60 18.06
C ALA A 216 -10.11 14.59 17.62
N ASP A 217 -10.39 14.65 16.32
CA ASP A 217 -11.45 15.50 15.78
C ASP A 217 -12.85 14.99 16.17
N ALA A 218 -13.07 13.68 16.16
CA ALA A 218 -14.31 13.08 16.64
C ALA A 218 -14.59 13.45 18.11
N GLN A 219 -13.56 13.43 18.98
CA GLN A 219 -13.68 13.84 20.38
C GLN A 219 -14.03 15.33 20.53
N ARG A 220 -13.42 16.21 19.73
CA ARG A 220 -13.75 17.65 19.72
C ARG A 220 -15.19 17.89 19.26
N LEU A 221 -15.67 17.13 18.29
CA LEU A 221 -17.03 17.22 17.79
C LEU A 221 -18.08 16.73 18.80
N MET A 222 -17.72 15.79 19.68
CA MET A 222 -18.64 15.30 20.73
C MET A 222 -19.04 16.40 21.73
N SER A 223 -18.10 17.27 22.11
CA SER A 223 -18.35 18.41 23.01
C SER A 223 -18.87 19.64 22.26
N TYR A 224 -18.73 19.70 20.94
CA TYR A 224 -19.22 20.80 20.14
C TYR A 224 -20.76 20.89 20.17
N ARG A 225 -21.26 22.09 20.36
CA ARG A 225 -22.69 22.43 20.23
C ARG A 225 -22.77 23.68 19.36
N PHE A 226 -23.49 23.59 18.25
CA PHE A 226 -23.64 24.71 17.31
C PHE A 226 -24.48 25.86 17.89
N GLY A 227 -25.31 25.60 18.90
CA GLY A 227 -26.12 26.64 19.55
C GLY A 227 -27.24 27.19 18.67
N ALA A 228 -27.69 26.44 17.65
CA ALA A 228 -28.81 26.85 16.83
C ALA A 228 -30.08 27.00 17.68
N THR A 229 -30.54 28.23 17.80
CA THR A 229 -31.88 28.57 18.25
C THR A 229 -32.75 28.83 17.03
N ARG A 230 -34.05 28.55 17.15
CA ARG A 230 -35.00 28.87 16.08
C ARG A 230 -36.06 29.81 16.61
N ASP A 231 -36.24 30.93 15.92
CA ASP A 231 -37.13 32.01 16.33
C ASP A 231 -38.58 31.81 15.84
N THR A 232 -38.80 30.92 14.86
CA THR A 232 -40.12 30.71 14.25
C THR A 232 -40.93 29.60 14.91
N ARG A 233 -42.19 29.90 15.25
CA ARG A 233 -43.17 28.95 15.79
C ARG A 233 -43.68 28.04 14.67
N ILE A 234 -43.53 26.73 14.83
CA ILE A 234 -44.12 25.76 13.89
C ILE A 234 -45.54 25.43 14.36
N GLU A 235 -46.50 25.60 13.47
CA GLU A 235 -47.92 25.28 13.73
C GLU A 235 -48.26 23.79 13.55
N LYS A 236 -47.44 23.01 12.83
CA LYS A 236 -47.70 21.59 12.50
C LYS A 236 -46.46 20.70 12.66
N ARG A 237 -46.59 19.49 13.21
CA ARG A 237 -45.45 18.55 13.41
C ARG A 237 -44.64 18.34 12.12
N GLN A 238 -43.32 18.52 12.20
CA GLN A 238 -42.38 18.24 11.11
C GLN A 238 -41.57 16.97 11.42
N VAL A 239 -41.40 16.12 10.41
CA VAL A 239 -40.55 14.91 10.47
C VAL A 239 -39.51 15.04 9.38
N TYR A 240 -38.24 14.98 9.76
CA TYR A 240 -37.11 15.04 8.85
C TYR A 240 -36.48 13.65 8.75
N VAL A 241 -36.28 13.18 7.52
CA VAL A 241 -35.60 11.92 7.24
C VAL A 241 -34.38 12.23 6.40
N LEU A 242 -33.19 11.91 6.92
CA LEU A 242 -31.94 11.98 6.17
C LEU A 242 -31.60 10.59 5.64
N VAL A 243 -31.51 10.47 4.32
CA VAL A 243 -31.08 9.23 3.66
C VAL A 243 -29.63 9.41 3.23
N ILE A 244 -28.72 8.63 3.81
CA ILE A 244 -27.30 8.60 3.44
C ILE A 244 -27.11 7.38 2.53
N GLY A 245 -26.89 7.63 1.24
CA GLY A 245 -26.53 6.58 0.30
C GLY A 245 -25.06 6.19 0.41
N GLU A 246 -24.72 4.98 -0.03
CA GLU A 246 -23.35 4.45 0.05
C GLU A 246 -22.61 4.63 -1.28
N SER A 247 -22.93 3.83 -2.30
CA SER A 247 -22.17 3.77 -3.56
C SER A 247 -22.97 4.17 -4.81
N SER A 248 -24.10 4.87 -4.64
CA SER A 248 -24.95 5.28 -5.77
C SER A 248 -24.32 6.43 -6.57
N ARG A 249 -24.13 6.24 -7.88
CA ARG A 249 -23.53 7.25 -8.77
C ARG A 249 -24.58 7.94 -9.62
N ARG A 250 -24.50 9.28 -9.70
CA ARG A 250 -25.40 10.12 -10.50
C ARG A 250 -25.54 9.66 -11.95
N SER A 251 -24.44 9.24 -12.58
CA SER A 251 -24.41 8.80 -13.98
C SER A 251 -25.23 7.53 -14.27
N HIS A 252 -25.61 6.77 -13.24
CA HIS A 252 -26.36 5.52 -13.36
C HIS A 252 -27.82 5.65 -12.87
N TRP A 253 -28.28 6.87 -12.64
CA TRP A 253 -29.65 7.15 -12.23
C TRP A 253 -30.46 7.60 -13.43
N GLN A 254 -31.58 6.92 -13.68
CA GLN A 254 -32.53 7.28 -14.74
C GLN A 254 -33.00 8.73 -14.60
N LEU A 255 -33.18 9.21 -13.36
CA LEU A 255 -33.53 10.59 -13.05
C LEU A 255 -32.58 11.63 -13.70
N PHE A 256 -31.33 11.25 -13.93
CA PHE A 256 -30.31 12.09 -14.56
C PHE A 256 -29.99 11.69 -16.00
N GLY A 257 -30.86 10.93 -16.66
CA GLY A 257 -30.75 10.58 -18.08
C GLY A 257 -30.08 9.23 -18.37
N TYR A 258 -29.91 8.37 -17.36
CA TYR A 258 -29.44 7.00 -17.60
C TYR A 258 -30.50 6.19 -18.37
N GLN A 259 -30.08 5.47 -19.41
CA GLN A 259 -31.01 4.83 -20.36
C GLN A 259 -31.80 3.66 -19.77
N ARG A 260 -31.28 2.99 -18.73
CA ARG A 260 -31.99 1.89 -18.06
C ARG A 260 -32.85 2.45 -16.93
N ALA A 261 -34.01 1.83 -16.70
CA ALA A 261 -34.95 2.23 -15.66
C ALA A 261 -34.46 1.84 -14.25
N THR A 262 -33.48 2.58 -13.73
CA THR A 262 -32.87 2.32 -12.40
C THR A 262 -33.58 3.02 -11.25
N THR A 263 -34.41 4.03 -11.52
CA THR A 263 -35.19 4.75 -10.50
C THR A 263 -36.67 4.94 -10.92
N PRO A 264 -37.39 3.86 -11.28
CA PRO A 264 -38.72 3.97 -11.90
C PRO A 264 -39.74 4.65 -10.99
N SER A 265 -39.80 4.27 -9.71
CA SER A 265 -40.75 4.81 -8.73
C SER A 265 -40.59 6.32 -8.52
N TRP A 266 -39.36 6.83 -8.63
CA TRP A 266 -39.05 8.25 -8.45
C TRP A 266 -39.36 9.06 -9.71
N SER A 267 -39.09 8.50 -10.89
CA SER A 267 -39.46 9.14 -12.16
C SER A 267 -40.96 9.32 -12.27
N THR A 268 -41.77 8.31 -11.92
CA THR A 268 -43.24 8.37 -11.97
C THR A 268 -43.80 9.44 -11.03
N HIS A 269 -43.28 9.54 -9.80
CA HIS A 269 -43.72 10.57 -8.86
C HIS A 269 -43.33 11.98 -9.32
N SER A 270 -42.14 12.15 -9.92
CA SER A 270 -41.68 13.45 -10.43
C SER A 270 -42.55 14.00 -11.58
N THR A 271 -43.09 13.13 -12.44
CA THR A 271 -44.01 13.52 -13.52
C THR A 271 -45.39 13.88 -12.97
N SER A 272 -45.89 13.11 -11.99
CA SER A 272 -47.20 13.34 -11.36
C SER A 272 -47.26 14.63 -10.52
N CYS A 273 -46.15 15.04 -9.89
CA CYS A 273 -46.07 16.33 -9.18
C CYS A 273 -45.98 17.50 -10.15
N ARG A 274 -45.33 17.34 -11.30
CA ARG A 274 -45.18 18.40 -12.30
C ARG A 274 -46.47 18.66 -13.09
N SER A 275 -47.40 17.70 -13.15
CA SER A 275 -48.74 17.86 -13.74
C SER A 275 -49.80 18.37 -12.76
N ARG A 276 -49.45 18.60 -11.49
CA ARG A 276 -50.35 19.13 -10.44
C ARG A 276 -49.97 20.54 -9.96
N ALA A 277 -48.97 21.16 -10.58
CA ALA A 277 -48.64 22.58 -10.44
C ALA A 277 -49.12 23.33 -11.67
#